data_AF-U2DK98-F1
#
_entry.id   AF-U2DK98-F1
#
_cell.length_a   1.000
_cell.length_b   1.000
_cell.length_c   1.000
_cell.angle_alpha   90.00
_cell.angle_beta   90.00
_cell.angle_gamma   90.00
#
_symmetry.space_group_name_H-M   'P 1'
#
loop_
_entity.id
_entity.type
_entity.pdbx_description
1 polymer ?
#
loop_
_entity_poly.entity_id
_entity_poly.type
_entity_poly.pdbx_seq_one_letter_code
_entity_poly.pdbx_strand_id
1 'polypeptide(L)'
;MGSCIICGTSVEGHICDIHEEDAVFEFRGSTPEQLTPGRYYRGTVDGFAEFGVFVDIGDSVTGLLHESELDSRLESLDWQPGDTVYVRVTNVRDNGNVDLSWSIRQADEEFRGVLIDDPDEDHELLPEETDEPVEDESTPDSAESAETESTASEQTEATSAGAVRTREDSQTGGGTVGAEETESETVSATTEATTDTAETTDDEADATETERTPEPPSVDVGDLDGWIGDTVRITGEIVDARQTSGPTVFELRDGTGTVDCAAFVEAGVRAYPSVEEGAVVEIDGEVRERRGELQVETEELELFEGEQREAVLDEIESTLSERARPDEIELLVDDEAVAAESESIRDVVGEIRRAVLEDRPVIVRHSATTDGYVGGAAIERAVLPLVRDRHDRRDAEYHYIDRRPLEGDVYGLDDATTDVTRMLGDRERHDENLPLLVFVAVGGTEESLDGFELLDVYDAQRVVVDTVVEPAIAGAVDAALAPHADATAVDIADGTTRGPT
;
A
#
# COMPACT_ATOMS: atom_id res chain seq x y z
N MET A 1 26.84 26.80 -3.46
CA MET A 1 25.38 26.62 -3.57
C MET A 1 25.19 25.42 -4.46
N GLY A 2 24.98 24.26 -3.84
CA GLY A 2 24.67 23.04 -4.56
C GLY A 2 23.16 22.88 -4.71
N SER A 3 22.75 21.77 -5.31
CA SER A 3 21.36 21.39 -5.44
C SER A 3 21.19 19.98 -4.89
N CYS A 4 20.08 19.73 -4.21
CA CYS A 4 19.75 18.40 -3.73
C CYS A 4 19.72 17.42 -4.90
N ILE A 5 20.44 16.30 -4.78
CA ILE A 5 20.57 15.29 -5.84
C ILE A 5 19.26 14.54 -6.12
N ILE A 6 18.32 14.57 -5.16
CA ILE A 6 17.02 13.88 -5.25
C ILE A 6 15.93 14.81 -5.80
N CYS A 7 15.81 16.05 -5.31
CA CYS A 7 14.72 16.97 -5.71
C CYS A 7 15.15 18.25 -6.43
N GLY A 8 16.45 18.51 -6.60
CA GLY A 8 16.98 19.67 -7.31
C GLY A 8 16.85 21.02 -6.60
N THR A 9 16.31 21.05 -5.37
CA THR A 9 16.18 22.29 -4.57
C THR A 9 17.55 22.84 -4.20
N SER A 10 17.72 24.17 -4.25
CA SER A 10 18.98 24.82 -3.88
C SER A 10 19.27 24.72 -2.39
N VAL A 11 20.43 24.16 -2.04
CA VAL A 11 20.84 23.89 -0.66
C VAL A 11 22.34 24.16 -0.45
N GLU A 12 22.74 24.22 0.82
CA GLU A 12 24.14 24.23 1.23
C GLU A 12 24.66 22.78 1.26
N GLY A 13 25.03 22.26 0.08
CA GLY A 13 25.50 20.87 -0.08
C GLY A 13 24.82 20.16 -1.25
N HIS A 14 24.73 18.84 -1.16
CA HIS A 14 24.14 17.99 -2.20
C HIS A 14 22.84 17.31 -1.75
N ILE A 15 22.36 17.56 -0.54
CA ILE A 15 21.08 17.04 -0.03
C ILE A 15 20.33 18.09 0.80
N CYS A 16 19.00 17.96 0.89
CA CYS A 16 18.17 18.81 1.75
C CYS A 16 17.65 18.01 2.95
N ASP A 17 17.27 18.69 4.03
CA ASP A 17 16.74 18.09 5.28
C ASP A 17 15.66 17.03 5.06
N ILE A 18 14.79 17.19 4.05
CA ILE A 18 13.69 16.26 3.77
C ILE A 18 14.20 14.94 3.17
N HIS A 19 15.32 14.97 2.46
CA HIS A 19 15.85 13.81 1.73
C HIS A 19 17.09 13.20 2.41
N GLU A 20 17.52 13.70 3.56
CA GLU A 20 18.68 13.13 4.29
C GLU A 20 18.51 11.64 4.62
N GLU A 21 17.27 11.18 4.80
CA GLU A 21 16.95 9.78 5.06
C GLU A 21 16.89 8.90 3.79
N ASP A 22 16.90 9.51 2.61
CA ASP A 22 16.80 8.83 1.31
C ASP A 22 18.17 8.64 0.62
N ALA A 23 19.26 9.12 1.23
CA ALA A 23 20.62 8.91 0.74
C ALA A 23 21.45 8.09 1.74
N VAL A 24 22.39 7.32 1.20
CA VAL A 24 23.42 6.64 1.98
C VAL A 24 24.72 7.43 1.92
N PHE A 25 25.41 7.49 3.05
CA PHE A 25 26.68 8.19 3.20
C PHE A 25 27.85 7.21 3.34
N GLU A 26 28.92 7.46 2.59
CA GLU A 26 30.23 6.86 2.81
C GLU A 26 31.03 7.79 3.72
N PHE A 27 31.40 7.33 4.91
CA PHE A 27 32.14 8.13 5.87
C PHE A 27 33.65 8.05 5.63
N ARG A 28 34.31 9.20 5.45
CA ARG A 28 35.78 9.29 5.28
C ARG A 28 36.51 9.93 6.47
N GLY A 29 35.77 10.23 7.54
CA GLY A 29 36.36 10.79 8.75
C GLY A 29 37.21 9.80 9.55
N SER A 30 37.92 10.35 10.54
CA SER A 30 38.88 9.60 11.37
C SER A 30 38.47 9.50 12.85
N THR A 31 37.43 10.22 13.26
CA THR A 31 36.92 10.17 14.64
C THR A 31 35.40 10.02 14.69
N PRO A 32 34.84 9.34 15.72
CA PRO A 32 33.40 9.14 15.85
C PRO A 32 32.59 10.44 15.95
N GLU A 33 33.18 11.48 16.53
CA GLU A 33 32.55 12.81 16.72
C GLU A 33 32.28 13.55 15.40
N GLN A 34 32.88 13.07 14.29
CA GLN A 34 32.66 13.61 12.95
C GLN A 34 31.45 12.98 12.25
N LEU A 35 30.88 11.89 12.79
CA LEU A 35 29.64 11.33 12.25
C LEU A 35 28.47 12.26 12.57
N THR A 36 27.63 12.50 11.56
CA THR A 36 26.40 13.25 11.73
C THR A 36 25.26 12.32 12.19
N PRO A 37 24.68 12.52 13.40
CA PRO A 37 23.54 11.74 13.86
C PRO A 37 22.31 11.94 12.99
N GLY A 38 21.51 10.89 12.82
CA GLY A 38 20.31 10.87 12.00
C GLY A 38 20.52 10.31 10.60
N ARG A 39 21.76 10.28 10.09
CA ARG A 39 22.10 9.82 8.74
C ARG A 39 22.33 8.30 8.65
N TYR A 40 22.20 7.79 7.43
CA TYR A 40 22.42 6.39 7.08
C TYR A 40 23.82 6.22 6.49
N TYR A 41 24.61 5.32 7.08
CA TYR A 41 25.96 5.04 6.60
C TYR A 41 26.07 3.60 6.11
N ARG A 42 26.92 3.43 5.10
CA ARG A 42 27.41 2.12 4.69
C ARG A 42 28.49 1.66 5.67
N GLY A 43 28.36 0.45 6.19
CA GLY A 43 29.31 -0.16 7.11
C GLY A 43 29.58 -1.63 6.81
N THR A 44 30.51 -2.21 7.56
CA THR A 44 30.89 -3.63 7.45
C THR A 44 30.75 -4.29 8.82
N VAL A 45 30.19 -5.50 8.87
CA VAL A 45 30.06 -6.23 10.15
C VAL A 45 31.44 -6.66 10.65
N ASP A 46 31.85 -6.16 11.82
CA ASP A 46 33.10 -6.57 12.50
C ASP A 46 32.88 -7.84 13.33
N GLY A 47 31.76 -7.93 14.05
CA GLY A 47 31.48 -9.09 14.88
C GLY A 47 30.15 -9.05 15.64
N PHE A 48 29.83 -10.16 16.29
CA PHE A 48 28.57 -10.37 17.00
C PHE A 48 28.82 -10.55 18.50
N ALA A 49 27.91 -10.00 19.31
CA ALA A 49 27.83 -10.22 20.74
C ALA A 49 26.40 -10.62 21.14
N GLU A 50 26.23 -11.14 22.36
CA GLU A 50 24.92 -11.57 22.88
C GLU A 50 23.87 -10.43 22.92
N PHE A 51 24.29 -9.17 22.87
CA PHE A 51 23.43 -8.00 22.98
C PHE A 51 23.38 -7.13 21.72
N GLY A 52 24.07 -7.52 20.63
CA GLY A 52 24.13 -6.70 19.42
C GLY A 52 25.23 -7.06 18.43
N VAL A 53 25.30 -6.30 17.34
CA VAL A 53 26.25 -6.44 16.24
C VAL A 53 27.17 -5.22 16.20
N PHE A 54 28.47 -5.44 16.07
CA PHE A 54 29.45 -4.39 15.85
C PHE A 54 29.61 -4.15 14.34
N VAL A 55 29.47 -2.90 13.94
CA VAL A 55 29.56 -2.47 12.54
C VAL A 55 30.60 -1.37 12.43
N ASP A 56 31.60 -1.59 11.58
CA ASP A 56 32.61 -0.59 11.23
C ASP A 56 32.05 0.35 10.16
N ILE A 57 32.13 1.66 10.44
CA ILE A 57 31.71 2.75 9.57
C ILE A 57 32.99 3.51 9.15
N GLY A 58 33.33 3.41 7.86
CA GLY A 58 34.61 3.87 7.34
C GLY A 58 35.79 3.05 7.90
N ASP A 59 36.98 3.65 7.93
CA ASP A 59 38.22 2.92 8.28
C ASP A 59 38.53 2.89 9.80
N SER A 60 37.82 3.67 10.61
CA SER A 60 38.29 3.99 11.98
C SER A 60 37.23 4.07 13.07
N VAL A 61 35.94 3.96 12.73
CA VAL A 61 34.85 4.11 13.68
C VAL A 61 34.02 2.83 13.75
N THR A 62 33.89 2.24 14.94
CA THR A 62 33.03 1.08 15.18
C THR A 62 31.81 1.50 15.99
N GLY A 63 30.62 1.20 15.47
CA GLY A 63 29.34 1.40 16.15
C GLY A 63 28.73 0.09 16.64
N LEU A 64 27.81 0.19 17.59
CA LEU A 64 27.06 -0.94 18.13
C LEU A 64 25.58 -0.84 17.73
N LEU A 65 25.09 -1.86 17.04
CA LEU A 65 23.69 -2.07 16.73
C LEU A 65 23.09 -3.01 17.78
N HIS A 66 22.21 -2.49 18.64
CA HIS A 66 21.63 -3.28 19.74
C HIS A 66 20.59 -4.29 19.20
N GLU A 67 20.46 -5.45 19.83
CA GLU A 67 19.48 -6.48 19.41
C GLU A 67 18.02 -5.97 19.36
N SER A 68 17.71 -4.97 20.19
CA SER A 68 16.37 -4.37 20.27
C SER A 68 16.06 -3.42 19.11
N GLU A 69 17.08 -3.02 18.38
CA GLU A 69 16.96 -2.15 17.20
C GLU A 69 16.91 -2.98 15.91
N LEU A 70 17.09 -4.30 15.97
CA LEU A 70 16.96 -5.20 14.81
C LEU A 70 15.48 -5.50 14.55
N ASP A 71 15.08 -5.44 13.27
CA ASP A 71 13.72 -5.82 12.82
C ASP A 71 13.50 -7.36 12.82
N SER A 72 14.48 -8.12 13.29
CA SER A 72 14.48 -9.59 13.31
C SER A 72 15.32 -10.10 14.48
N ARG A 73 15.12 -11.37 14.88
CA ARG A 73 15.95 -11.95 15.94
C ARG A 73 17.40 -12.07 15.45
N LEU A 74 18.34 -11.82 16.35
CA LEU A 74 19.78 -11.89 16.07
C LEU A 74 20.22 -13.28 15.59
N GLU A 75 19.51 -14.33 16.02
CA GLU A 75 19.72 -15.74 15.62
C GLU A 75 19.21 -16.07 14.20
N SER A 76 18.37 -15.22 13.60
CA SER A 76 17.82 -15.37 12.26
C SER A 76 18.46 -14.43 11.23
N LEU A 77 19.50 -13.69 11.62
CA LEU A 77 20.22 -12.81 10.72
C LEU A 77 21.25 -13.62 9.92
N ASP A 78 21.16 -13.60 8.59
CA ASP A 78 22.09 -14.29 7.69
C ASP A 78 23.42 -13.53 7.49
N TRP A 79 23.82 -12.69 8.44
CA TRP A 79 25.02 -11.85 8.34
C TRP A 79 26.27 -12.57 8.85
N GLN A 80 27.37 -12.37 8.15
CA GLN A 80 28.70 -12.84 8.49
C GLN A 80 29.65 -11.65 8.73
N PRO A 81 30.69 -11.83 9.57
CA PRO A 81 31.74 -10.82 9.67
C PRO A 81 32.34 -10.54 8.29
N GLY A 82 32.37 -9.27 7.88
CA GLY A 82 32.77 -8.82 6.55
C GLY A 82 31.62 -8.47 5.60
N ASP A 83 30.36 -8.72 5.97
CA ASP A 83 29.22 -8.33 5.15
C ASP A 83 28.99 -6.82 5.18
N THR A 84 28.63 -6.25 4.02
CA THR A 84 28.22 -4.86 3.90
C THR A 84 26.80 -4.70 4.41
N VAL A 85 26.60 -3.76 5.33
CA VAL A 85 25.30 -3.46 5.96
C VAL A 85 25.07 -1.96 6.01
N TYR A 86 23.80 -1.57 6.11
CA TYR A 86 23.41 -0.17 6.20
C TYR A 86 22.83 0.09 7.57
N VAL A 87 23.33 1.14 8.21
CA VAL A 87 23.01 1.46 9.60
C VAL A 87 22.76 2.94 9.75
N ARG A 88 21.79 3.30 10.60
CA ARG A 88 21.54 4.69 10.95
C ARG A 88 22.29 5.03 12.22
N VAL A 89 23.03 6.14 12.21
CA VAL A 89 23.68 6.64 13.43
C VAL A 89 22.64 7.36 14.27
N THR A 90 22.28 6.81 15.44
CA THR A 90 21.30 7.44 16.33
C THR A 90 21.95 8.45 17.25
N ASN A 91 23.13 8.12 17.79
CA ASN A 91 23.83 8.98 18.75
C ASN A 91 25.33 8.70 18.78
N VAL A 92 26.12 9.76 18.94
CA VAL A 92 27.56 9.68 19.22
C VAL A 92 27.77 10.17 20.65
N ARG A 93 28.27 9.30 21.52
CA ARG A 93 28.49 9.61 22.93
C ARG A 93 29.84 10.27 23.15
N ASP A 94 29.94 11.11 24.19
CA ASP A 94 31.17 11.83 24.59
C ASP A 94 32.37 10.91 24.92
N ASN A 95 32.14 9.60 25.06
CA ASN A 95 33.17 8.59 25.30
C ASN A 95 33.67 7.89 24.03
N GLY A 96 33.22 8.33 22.85
CA GLY A 96 33.59 7.79 21.54
C GLY A 96 32.77 6.56 21.10
N ASN A 97 31.74 6.18 21.85
CA ASN A 97 30.84 5.10 21.45
C ASN A 97 29.75 5.62 20.51
N VAL A 98 29.49 4.89 19.43
CA VAL A 98 28.43 5.18 18.47
C VAL A 98 27.29 4.18 18.64
N ASP A 99 26.09 4.69 18.91
CA ASP A 99 24.87 3.88 18.95
C ASP A 99 24.24 3.86 17.55
N LEU A 100 23.99 2.65 17.04
CA LEU A 100 23.41 2.42 15.71
C LEU A 100 21.99 1.85 15.83
N SER A 101 21.13 2.21 14.88
CA SER A 101 19.83 1.58 14.67
C SER A 101 19.77 0.92 13.29
N TRP A 102 18.87 -0.05 13.15
CA TRP A 102 18.67 -0.76 11.89
C TRP A 102 18.24 0.20 10.79
N SER A 103 18.80 0.02 9.60
CA SER A 103 18.32 0.72 8.42
C SER A 103 17.17 -0.06 7.80
N ILE A 104 16.08 0.64 7.53
CA ILE A 104 14.91 0.11 6.81
C ILE A 104 15.31 -0.41 5.41
N ARG A 105 16.41 0.12 4.85
CA ARG A 105 16.99 -0.24 3.55
C ARG A 105 18.34 -0.93 3.76
N GLN A 106 18.56 -2.07 3.12
CA GLN A 106 19.77 -2.90 3.25
C GLN A 106 20.53 -3.13 1.93
N ALA A 107 20.18 -2.44 0.84
CA ALA A 107 20.94 -2.45 -0.40
C ALA A 107 21.21 -1.03 -0.95
N ASP A 108 22.38 -0.82 -1.58
CA ASP A 108 22.74 0.46 -2.25
C ASP A 108 21.64 0.93 -3.22
N GLU A 109 21.00 0.00 -3.94
CA GLU A 109 19.96 0.26 -4.94
C GLU A 109 18.65 0.79 -4.33
N GLU A 110 18.44 0.60 -3.02
CA GLU A 110 17.26 1.11 -2.30
C GLU A 110 17.41 2.57 -1.89
N PHE A 111 18.64 3.10 -1.88
CA PHE A 111 18.92 4.51 -1.62
C PHE A 111 18.87 5.32 -2.91
N ARG A 112 18.28 6.52 -2.85
CA ARG A 112 18.08 7.42 -4.01
C ARG A 112 19.35 8.23 -4.35
N GLY A 113 20.44 8.01 -3.63
CA GLY A 113 21.74 8.64 -3.87
C GLY A 113 22.82 8.17 -2.88
N VAL A 114 24.07 8.18 -3.33
CA VAL A 114 25.26 7.93 -2.50
C VAL A 114 26.03 9.23 -2.38
N LEU A 115 26.35 9.64 -1.15
CA LEU A 115 27.12 10.82 -0.83
C LEU A 115 28.33 10.45 0.01
N ILE A 116 29.37 11.26 -0.02
CA ILE A 116 30.55 11.10 0.83
C ILE A 116 30.47 12.14 1.95
N ASP A 117 30.50 11.66 3.19
CA ASP A 117 30.62 12.50 4.39
C ASP A 117 32.10 12.60 4.76
N ASP A 118 32.73 13.68 4.29
CA ASP A 118 34.13 14.00 4.57
C ASP A 118 34.20 15.23 5.49
N PRO A 119 34.66 15.07 6.75
CA PRO A 119 34.72 16.18 7.70
C PRO A 119 35.81 17.21 7.41
N ASP A 120 36.70 16.96 6.45
CA ASP A 120 37.69 17.95 5.98
C ASP A 120 37.12 18.90 4.92
N GLU A 121 35.91 18.61 4.39
CA GLU A 121 35.18 19.46 3.44
C GLU A 121 33.97 20.14 4.10
N ASP A 122 33.66 21.36 3.68
CA ASP A 122 32.55 22.15 4.26
C ASP A 122 31.15 21.63 3.85
N HIS A 123 31.06 20.58 3.02
CA HIS A 123 29.82 19.99 2.49
C HIS A 123 30.05 18.57 1.95
N GLU A 124 28.98 17.78 1.83
CA GLU A 124 29.04 16.41 1.32
C GLU A 124 29.48 16.38 -0.14
N LEU A 125 30.26 15.39 -0.53
CA LEU A 125 30.77 15.24 -1.90
C LEU A 125 29.99 14.18 -2.68
N LEU A 126 29.91 14.36 -4.00
CA LEU A 126 29.51 13.28 -4.90
C LEU A 126 30.69 12.32 -5.10
N PRO A 127 30.44 11.00 -5.29
CA PRO A 127 31.50 10.03 -5.61
C PRO A 127 32.38 10.47 -6.79
N GLU A 128 31.77 11.06 -7.81
CA GLU A 128 32.43 11.57 -9.03
C GLU A 128 33.39 12.75 -8.77
N GLU A 129 33.26 13.45 -7.64
CA GLU A 129 34.13 14.58 -7.27
C GLU A 129 35.45 14.14 -6.63
N THR A 130 35.61 12.84 -6.32
CA THR A 130 36.78 12.32 -5.58
C THR A 130 37.74 11.45 -6.40
N ASP A 131 37.38 11.12 -7.65
CA ASP A 131 38.24 10.36 -8.59
C ASP A 131 39.24 11.26 -9.35
N GLU A 132 40.20 11.86 -8.66
CA GLU A 132 41.47 12.28 -9.28
C GLU A 132 42.59 11.30 -8.87
N PRO A 133 43.39 10.75 -9.82
CA PRO A 133 44.26 9.62 -9.53
C PRO A 133 45.52 10.09 -8.80
N VAL A 134 45.79 9.54 -7.62
CA VAL A 134 47.09 9.67 -6.97
C VAL A 134 47.92 8.41 -7.26
N GLU A 135 49.08 8.65 -7.86
CA GLU A 135 50.04 7.66 -8.34
C GLU A 135 50.71 6.85 -7.21
N ASP A 136 50.79 5.53 -7.41
CA ASP A 136 51.93 4.61 -7.19
C ASP A 136 52.50 4.41 -5.75
N GLU A 137 52.39 3.18 -5.20
CA GLU A 137 53.48 2.17 -5.27
C GLU A 137 53.26 0.98 -4.31
N SER A 138 53.56 -0.22 -4.83
CA SER A 138 54.04 -1.44 -4.14
C SER A 138 53.03 -2.53 -3.71
N THR A 139 52.91 -3.52 -4.60
CA THR A 139 52.78 -4.97 -4.28
C THR A 139 54.14 -5.56 -3.85
N PRO A 140 54.33 -6.89 -3.57
CA PRO A 140 53.43 -7.99 -3.16
C PRO A 140 54.02 -8.89 -2.03
N ASP A 141 53.25 -9.85 -1.49
CA ASP A 141 53.59 -11.30 -1.43
C ASP A 141 52.40 -12.08 -0.81
N SER A 142 51.78 -13.05 -1.52
CA SER A 142 51.99 -14.52 -1.41
C SER A 142 51.59 -15.11 -0.05
N ALA A 143 50.94 -16.26 0.11
CA ALA A 143 50.40 -17.28 -0.78
C ALA A 143 49.60 -18.28 0.09
N GLU A 144 48.67 -18.99 -0.56
CA GLU A 144 48.31 -20.40 -0.36
C GLU A 144 47.71 -20.93 0.96
N SER A 145 46.50 -21.47 0.78
CA SER A 145 46.12 -22.87 1.03
C SER A 145 46.03 -23.37 2.48
N ALA A 146 44.84 -23.80 2.90
CA ALA A 146 44.45 -25.21 2.83
C ALA A 146 43.26 -25.53 3.75
N GLU A 147 42.34 -26.29 3.17
CA GLU A 147 41.24 -26.99 3.81
C GLU A 147 41.71 -27.91 4.94
N THR A 148 40.87 -28.12 5.96
CA THR A 148 40.59 -29.48 6.43
C THR A 148 39.31 -29.57 7.27
N GLU A 149 38.45 -30.49 6.86
CA GLU A 149 37.35 -31.09 7.60
C GLU A 149 37.81 -31.72 8.92
N SER A 150 36.90 -31.86 9.91
CA SER A 150 36.71 -33.11 10.68
C SER A 150 35.52 -33.03 11.65
N THR A 151 34.43 -33.68 11.23
CA THR A 151 33.70 -34.76 11.94
C THR A 151 33.42 -34.68 13.46
N ALA A 152 32.11 -34.60 13.73
CA ALA A 152 31.28 -35.55 14.49
C ALA A 152 31.66 -35.98 15.92
N SER A 153 30.68 -35.86 16.84
CA SER A 153 30.30 -36.94 17.76
C SER A 153 28.89 -36.71 18.32
N GLU A 154 28.12 -37.80 18.29
CA GLU A 154 26.72 -37.94 18.67
C GLU A 154 26.47 -38.14 20.19
N GLN A 155 25.17 -38.12 20.51
CA GLN A 155 24.45 -38.91 21.52
C GLN A 155 24.49 -38.45 22.99
N THR A 156 23.33 -38.08 23.54
CA THR A 156 22.43 -39.05 24.22
C THR A 156 21.18 -38.37 24.82
N GLU A 157 20.07 -39.11 24.74
CA GLU A 157 18.76 -38.85 25.33
C GLU A 157 18.75 -38.93 26.88
N ALA A 158 17.81 -38.23 27.52
CA ALA A 158 16.96 -38.80 28.59
C ALA A 158 15.85 -37.84 29.04
N THR A 159 14.77 -38.46 29.49
CA THR A 159 13.39 -37.98 29.59
C THR A 159 12.92 -37.60 31.01
N SER A 160 11.92 -36.70 31.06
CA SER A 160 10.66 -36.76 31.85
C SER A 160 10.54 -36.34 33.32
N ALA A 161 9.33 -35.79 33.57
CA ALA A 161 8.52 -35.67 34.80
C ALA A 161 8.84 -34.47 35.72
N GLY A 162 7.90 -33.62 36.17
CA GLY A 162 6.44 -33.64 36.16
C GLY A 162 5.93 -33.14 37.52
N ALA A 163 4.99 -32.19 37.57
CA ALA A 163 4.13 -31.97 38.76
C ALA A 163 2.91 -31.10 38.43
N VAL A 164 1.74 -31.74 38.48
CA VAL A 164 0.39 -31.14 38.52
C VAL A 164 -0.01 -30.91 39.98
N ARG A 165 -0.71 -29.81 40.29
CA ARG A 165 -1.72 -29.75 41.36
C ARG A 165 -2.90 -28.86 40.94
N THR A 166 -4.09 -29.36 41.24
CA THR A 166 -5.44 -28.87 40.89
C THR A 166 -6.26 -28.53 42.15
N ARG A 167 -7.40 -27.84 41.91
CA ARG A 167 -8.68 -27.67 42.68
C ARG A 167 -8.87 -26.34 43.42
N GLU A 168 -9.85 -25.49 43.05
CA GLU A 168 -11.34 -25.54 43.27
C GLU A 168 -11.70 -25.36 44.77
N ASP A 169 -12.69 -24.60 45.26
CA ASP A 169 -13.87 -23.88 44.71
C ASP A 169 -14.49 -22.99 45.83
N SER A 170 -15.51 -22.17 45.51
CA SER A 170 -16.75 -21.84 46.29
C SER A 170 -17.15 -20.34 46.41
N GLN A 171 -18.14 -19.93 45.59
CA GLN A 171 -19.46 -19.27 45.85
C GLN A 171 -19.65 -18.26 47.03
N THR A 172 -20.44 -17.17 46.95
CA THR A 172 -21.91 -17.12 46.69
C THR A 172 -22.50 -15.71 46.38
N GLY A 173 -23.54 -15.69 45.50
CA GLY A 173 -24.87 -15.01 45.62
C GLY A 173 -25.00 -13.51 45.24
N GLY A 174 -26.08 -13.00 44.61
CA GLY A 174 -27.37 -13.50 44.14
C GLY A 174 -28.38 -12.32 44.09
N GLY A 175 -29.23 -12.20 43.06
CA GLY A 175 -30.29 -11.18 43.00
C GLY A 175 -31.05 -11.07 41.66
N THR A 176 -32.31 -11.48 41.68
CA THR A 176 -33.28 -11.70 40.58
C THR A 176 -34.22 -10.50 40.30
N VAL A 177 -34.76 -10.38 39.08
CA VAL A 177 -36.19 -10.26 38.61
C VAL A 177 -36.18 -9.66 37.18
N GLY A 178 -37.00 -9.98 36.18
CA GLY A 178 -38.18 -10.84 35.99
C GLY A 178 -38.60 -10.70 34.50
N ALA A 179 -39.23 -11.73 33.96
CA ALA A 179 -39.67 -11.90 32.57
C ALA A 179 -40.98 -11.10 32.28
N GLU A 180 -41.54 -10.96 31.06
CA GLU A 180 -42.02 -11.96 30.08
C GLU A 180 -42.66 -11.23 28.86
N GLU A 181 -42.65 -11.88 27.67
CA GLU A 181 -43.71 -11.95 26.61
C GLU A 181 -44.11 -10.71 25.76
N THR A 182 -44.57 -10.77 24.49
CA THR A 182 -44.73 -11.79 23.42
C THR A 182 -45.14 -11.06 22.12
N GLU A 183 -44.97 -11.76 21.01
CA GLU A 183 -45.18 -11.52 19.57
C GLU A 183 -46.47 -10.82 19.05
N SER A 184 -46.31 -10.36 17.79
CA SER A 184 -47.24 -10.44 16.64
C SER A 184 -48.35 -9.39 16.47
N GLU A 185 -48.37 -8.68 15.34
CA GLU A 185 -49.08 -9.10 14.12
C GLU A 185 -48.98 -8.05 13.00
N THR A 186 -48.84 -8.58 11.78
CA THR A 186 -48.93 -7.96 10.46
C THR A 186 -50.36 -7.51 10.08
N VAL A 187 -50.46 -6.70 9.02
CA VAL A 187 -51.22 -6.96 7.77
C VAL A 187 -51.90 -5.68 7.20
N SER A 188 -51.66 -5.52 5.90
CA SER A 188 -52.55 -5.00 4.84
C SER A 188 -52.29 -3.62 4.24
N ALA A 189 -51.71 -3.74 3.05
CA ALA A 189 -51.67 -2.85 1.92
C ALA A 189 -53.03 -2.36 1.37
N THR A 190 -52.86 -1.52 0.36
CA THR A 190 -53.60 -1.41 -0.92
C THR A 190 -54.57 -0.23 -1.15
N THR A 191 -54.07 0.65 -2.03
CA THR A 191 -54.64 1.18 -3.30
C THR A 191 -55.56 2.40 -3.34
N GLU A 192 -55.09 3.32 -4.19
CA GLU A 192 -55.78 4.05 -5.27
C GLU A 192 -56.85 5.08 -4.86
N ALA A 193 -56.66 6.38 -5.07
CA ALA A 193 -56.40 7.16 -6.30
C ALA A 193 -57.58 8.11 -6.52
N THR A 194 -57.26 9.22 -7.19
CA THR A 194 -58.11 10.12 -7.99
C THR A 194 -58.58 11.44 -7.36
N THR A 195 -58.17 12.52 -8.05
CA THR A 195 -58.94 13.72 -8.47
C THR A 195 -59.45 14.68 -7.38
N ASP A 196 -59.52 15.99 -7.54
CA ASP A 196 -59.36 16.87 -8.70
C ASP A 196 -59.07 18.31 -8.20
N THR A 197 -58.32 19.03 -9.01
CA THR A 197 -58.27 20.48 -9.27
C THR A 197 -59.42 21.37 -8.75
N ALA A 198 -59.07 22.51 -8.12
CA ALA A 198 -59.75 23.81 -8.32
C ALA A 198 -58.92 25.00 -7.79
N GLU A 199 -58.38 25.77 -8.75
CA GLU A 199 -58.21 27.25 -8.79
C GLU A 199 -59.11 28.05 -7.83
N THR A 200 -58.75 29.19 -7.23
CA THR A 200 -58.06 30.42 -7.69
C THR A 200 -57.90 31.34 -6.47
N THR A 201 -56.89 32.23 -6.42
CA THR A 201 -57.08 33.70 -6.44
C THR A 201 -55.75 34.44 -6.31
N ASP A 202 -55.59 35.40 -7.21
CA ASP A 202 -54.50 36.38 -7.33
C ASP A 202 -54.22 37.16 -6.04
N ASP A 203 -52.94 37.35 -5.74
CA ASP A 203 -52.44 38.57 -5.10
C ASP A 203 -51.10 38.93 -5.77
N GLU A 204 -51.13 39.96 -6.62
CA GLU A 204 -49.94 40.63 -7.15
C GLU A 204 -49.27 41.39 -6.00
N ALA A 205 -48.05 40.98 -5.64
CA ALA A 205 -47.10 41.81 -4.91
C ALA A 205 -45.80 41.90 -5.70
N ASP A 206 -45.50 43.13 -6.11
CA ASP A 206 -44.32 43.59 -6.83
C ASP A 206 -43.04 43.49 -5.97
N ALA A 207 -41.92 43.25 -6.67
CA ALA A 207 -40.51 43.35 -6.27
C ALA A 207 -39.93 42.33 -5.28
N THR A 208 -39.06 41.45 -5.79
CA THR A 208 -37.61 41.71 -5.85
C THR A 208 -37.03 40.71 -6.87
N GLU A 209 -36.50 41.17 -8.00
CA GLU A 209 -35.57 40.36 -8.78
C GLU A 209 -34.33 40.20 -7.91
N THR A 210 -34.30 39.11 -7.13
CA THR A 210 -33.06 38.58 -6.58
C THR A 210 -32.16 38.35 -7.78
N GLU A 211 -31.07 39.11 -7.88
CA GLU A 211 -29.97 38.75 -8.78
C GLU A 211 -29.58 37.31 -8.38
N ARG A 212 -30.06 36.32 -9.13
CA ARG A 212 -29.65 34.94 -8.94
C ARG A 212 -28.18 34.93 -9.32
N THR A 213 -27.31 34.87 -8.31
CA THR A 213 -25.93 34.46 -8.51
C THR A 213 -25.98 33.20 -9.37
N PRO A 214 -25.31 33.18 -10.53
CA PRO A 214 -25.32 31.99 -11.37
C PRO A 214 -24.79 30.82 -10.54
N GLU A 215 -25.56 29.73 -10.47
CA GLU A 215 -25.11 28.49 -9.85
C GLU A 215 -23.83 28.05 -10.56
N PRO A 216 -22.78 27.66 -9.80
CA PRO A 216 -21.55 27.19 -10.40
C PRO A 216 -21.81 25.93 -11.24
N PRO A 217 -21.03 25.71 -12.30
CA PRO A 217 -21.17 24.50 -13.11
C PRO A 217 -20.77 23.27 -12.30
N SER A 218 -21.53 22.18 -12.46
CA SER A 218 -21.17 20.85 -11.95
C SER A 218 -20.04 20.29 -12.80
N VAL A 219 -18.98 19.81 -12.16
CA VAL A 219 -17.76 19.32 -12.80
C VAL A 219 -17.29 18.05 -12.09
N ASP A 220 -16.80 17.09 -12.86
CA ASP A 220 -16.18 15.88 -12.33
C ASP A 220 -14.73 16.16 -11.88
N VAL A 221 -14.30 15.53 -10.79
CA VAL A 221 -12.97 15.71 -10.19
C VAL A 221 -11.86 15.47 -11.20
N GLY A 222 -12.01 14.47 -12.08
CA GLY A 222 -11.06 14.13 -13.13
C GLY A 222 -10.85 15.21 -14.19
N ASP A 223 -11.77 16.16 -14.33
CA ASP A 223 -11.72 17.25 -15.31
C ASP A 223 -11.34 18.60 -14.70
N LEU A 224 -11.02 18.67 -13.40
CA LEU A 224 -10.76 19.92 -12.68
C LEU A 224 -9.56 20.73 -13.19
N ASP A 225 -8.61 20.12 -13.90
CA ASP A 225 -7.46 20.83 -14.47
C ASP A 225 -7.90 21.96 -15.43
N GLY A 226 -9.02 21.73 -16.13
CA GLY A 226 -9.61 22.70 -17.06
C GLY A 226 -10.30 23.89 -16.39
N TRP A 227 -10.45 23.86 -15.06
CA TRP A 227 -11.26 24.83 -14.29
C TRP A 227 -10.43 25.63 -13.28
N ILE A 228 -9.10 25.59 -13.36
CA ILE A 228 -8.23 26.34 -12.45
C ILE A 228 -8.55 27.85 -12.48
N GLY A 229 -8.91 28.38 -11.31
CA GLY A 229 -9.29 29.77 -11.08
C GLY A 229 -10.79 30.07 -11.21
N ASP A 230 -11.60 29.07 -11.59
CA ASP A 230 -13.05 29.18 -11.65
C ASP A 230 -13.71 28.52 -10.41
N THR A 231 -14.91 28.99 -10.06
CA THR A 231 -15.75 28.35 -9.04
C THR A 231 -16.57 27.24 -9.70
N VAL A 232 -16.50 26.04 -9.14
CA VAL A 232 -17.19 24.84 -9.63
C VAL A 232 -17.97 24.19 -8.49
N ARG A 233 -18.90 23.32 -8.88
CA ARG A 233 -19.62 22.41 -8.00
C ARG A 233 -19.12 20.99 -8.22
N ILE A 234 -18.75 20.32 -7.15
CA ILE A 234 -18.37 18.90 -7.16
C ILE A 234 -19.22 18.14 -6.16
N THR A 235 -19.59 16.91 -6.50
CA THR A 235 -20.42 16.05 -5.65
C THR A 235 -19.71 14.73 -5.47
N GLY A 236 -19.58 14.26 -4.23
CA GLY A 236 -18.83 13.04 -3.96
C GLY A 236 -18.90 12.57 -2.51
N GLU A 237 -18.19 11.48 -2.25
CA GLU A 237 -17.98 10.91 -0.93
C GLU A 237 -16.67 11.44 -0.32
N ILE A 238 -16.68 11.76 0.97
CA ILE A 238 -15.49 12.11 1.74
C ILE A 238 -14.74 10.83 2.13
N VAL A 239 -13.52 10.67 1.63
CA VAL A 239 -12.65 9.50 1.93
C VAL A 239 -11.64 9.78 3.05
N ASP A 240 -11.32 11.04 3.31
CA ASP A 240 -10.54 11.46 4.49
C ASP A 240 -10.98 12.86 4.97
N ALA A 241 -10.86 13.11 6.27
CA ALA A 241 -11.22 14.39 6.90
C ALA A 241 -10.23 14.81 7.99
N ARG A 242 -9.19 15.55 7.58
CA ARG A 242 -8.07 15.94 8.44
C ARG A 242 -8.11 17.40 8.88
N GLN A 243 -7.90 17.63 10.17
CA GLN A 243 -7.78 18.97 10.73
C GLN A 243 -6.31 19.42 10.71
N THR A 244 -6.02 20.52 10.01
CA THR A 244 -4.69 21.14 10.05
C THR A 244 -4.66 22.31 11.04
N SER A 245 -3.48 22.91 11.26
CA SER A 245 -3.34 24.17 12.00
C SER A 245 -4.02 25.37 11.31
N GLY A 246 -4.38 25.23 10.03
CA GLY A 246 -5.11 26.21 9.23
C GLY A 246 -6.51 25.70 8.90
N PRO A 247 -6.81 25.40 7.63
CA PRO A 247 -8.11 24.89 7.21
C PRO A 247 -8.34 23.43 7.65
N THR A 248 -9.60 23.02 7.66
CA THR A 248 -9.96 21.60 7.60
C THR A 248 -9.83 21.16 6.15
N VAL A 249 -9.17 20.04 5.90
CA VAL A 249 -9.01 19.47 4.56
C VAL A 249 -9.85 18.20 4.50
N PHE A 250 -10.74 18.13 3.51
CA PHE A 250 -11.53 16.96 3.19
C PHE A 250 -11.03 16.39 1.87
N GLU A 251 -10.73 15.10 1.80
CA GLU A 251 -10.47 14.44 0.53
C GLU A 251 -11.79 13.91 -0.03
N LEU A 252 -12.18 14.39 -1.21
CA LEU A 252 -13.45 14.04 -1.86
C LEU A 252 -13.19 13.15 -3.08
N ARG A 253 -14.00 12.10 -3.23
CA ARG A 253 -14.02 11.17 -4.36
C ARG A 253 -15.38 11.16 -5.05
N ASP A 254 -15.40 11.25 -6.37
CA ASP A 254 -16.62 11.25 -7.20
C ASP A 254 -16.69 10.07 -8.21
N GLY A 255 -15.70 9.18 -8.16
CA GLY A 255 -15.56 8.06 -9.10
C GLY A 255 -14.76 8.39 -10.37
N THR A 256 -14.53 9.67 -10.66
CA THR A 256 -13.60 10.14 -11.71
C THR A 256 -12.20 10.43 -11.15
N GLY A 257 -12.09 10.84 -9.89
CA GLY A 257 -10.83 11.06 -9.21
C GLY A 257 -10.99 11.35 -7.72
N THR A 258 -9.90 11.85 -7.12
CA THR A 258 -9.86 12.34 -5.73
C THR A 258 -9.26 13.75 -5.71
N VAL A 259 -9.76 14.62 -4.84
CA VAL A 259 -9.25 15.99 -4.68
C VAL A 259 -9.33 16.48 -3.24
N ASP A 260 -8.33 17.26 -2.83
CA ASP A 260 -8.32 17.96 -1.54
C ASP A 260 -9.25 19.19 -1.59
N CYS A 261 -10.22 19.24 -0.70
CA CYS A 261 -11.15 20.34 -0.47
C CYS A 261 -10.80 21.05 0.84
N ALA A 262 -10.25 22.26 0.74
CA ALA A 262 -9.83 23.05 1.90
C ALA A 262 -10.95 24.01 2.35
N ALA A 263 -11.53 23.74 3.51
CA ALA A 263 -12.54 24.58 4.14
C ALA A 263 -11.94 25.40 5.29
N PHE A 264 -12.11 26.72 5.24
CA PHE A 264 -11.57 27.64 6.24
C PHE A 264 -12.67 28.48 6.91
N VAL A 265 -12.76 28.39 8.23
CA VAL A 265 -13.61 29.28 9.05
C VAL A 265 -12.74 30.24 9.86
N GLU A 266 -11.94 29.70 10.77
CA GLU A 266 -10.95 30.42 11.57
C GLU A 266 -9.76 29.49 11.86
N ALA A 267 -8.60 30.05 12.18
CA ALA A 267 -7.39 29.27 12.44
C ALA A 267 -7.59 28.30 13.63
N GLY A 268 -7.45 27.00 13.39
CA GLY A 268 -7.62 25.95 14.39
C GLY A 268 -9.07 25.59 14.72
N VAL A 269 -10.04 26.10 13.97
CA VAL A 269 -11.46 25.73 14.09
C VAL A 269 -11.82 24.77 12.96
N ARG A 270 -12.40 23.62 13.33
CA ARG A 270 -12.90 22.64 12.34
C ARG A 270 -14.10 23.20 11.59
N ALA A 271 -13.95 23.37 10.29
CA ALA A 271 -15.07 23.64 9.39
C ALA A 271 -15.93 22.36 9.29
N TYR A 272 -17.25 22.52 9.19
CA TYR A 272 -18.20 21.41 9.01
C TYR A 272 -17.97 20.20 9.94
N PRO A 273 -18.10 20.36 11.27
CA PRO A 273 -17.77 19.31 12.23
C PRO A 273 -18.67 18.06 12.15
N SER A 274 -19.80 18.13 11.46
CA SER A 274 -20.69 16.99 11.19
C SER A 274 -20.26 16.16 9.97
N VAL A 275 -19.28 16.64 9.19
CA VAL A 275 -18.73 15.93 8.04
C VAL A 275 -17.56 15.07 8.52
N GLU A 276 -17.72 13.77 8.33
CA GLU A 276 -16.76 12.72 8.67
C GLU A 276 -16.53 11.86 7.42
N GLU A 277 -15.58 10.93 7.50
CA GLU A 277 -15.34 9.92 6.46
C GLU A 277 -16.63 9.13 6.14
N GLY A 278 -16.89 8.88 4.86
CA GLY A 278 -18.12 8.25 4.34
C GLY A 278 -19.33 9.19 4.22
N ALA A 279 -19.16 10.48 4.54
CA ALA A 279 -20.17 11.50 4.28
C ALA A 279 -20.25 11.79 2.77
N VAL A 280 -21.46 11.96 2.26
CA VAL A 280 -21.68 12.37 0.87
C VAL A 280 -22.07 13.83 0.85
N VAL A 281 -21.36 14.62 0.05
CA VAL A 281 -21.45 16.08 0.07
C VAL A 281 -21.49 16.65 -1.34
N GLU A 282 -22.09 17.82 -1.46
CA GLU A 282 -21.91 18.75 -2.58
C GLU A 282 -21.06 19.91 -2.09
N ILE A 283 -20.01 20.25 -2.82
CA ILE A 283 -19.07 21.33 -2.51
C ILE A 283 -19.06 22.33 -3.66
N ASP A 284 -19.33 23.58 -3.32
CA ASP A 284 -19.05 24.72 -4.20
C ASP A 284 -17.72 25.35 -3.75
N GLY A 285 -16.78 25.52 -4.68
CA GLY A 285 -15.48 26.08 -4.36
C GLY A 285 -14.65 26.50 -5.56
N GLU A 286 -13.62 27.30 -5.30
CA GLU A 286 -12.68 27.77 -6.32
C GLU A 286 -11.57 26.73 -6.52
N VAL A 287 -11.37 26.27 -7.76
CA VAL A 287 -10.28 25.35 -8.08
C VAL A 287 -8.96 26.12 -8.11
N ARG A 288 -7.97 25.65 -7.36
CA ARG A 288 -6.62 26.22 -7.36
C ARG A 288 -5.58 25.13 -7.49
N GLU A 289 -4.42 25.52 -7.99
CA GLU A 289 -3.23 24.67 -8.00
C GLU A 289 -2.29 25.11 -6.88
N ARG A 290 -1.88 24.18 -6.02
CA ARG A 290 -0.88 24.40 -4.98
C ARG A 290 0.19 23.34 -5.07
N ARG A 291 1.44 23.77 -5.24
CA ARG A 291 2.62 22.87 -5.30
C ARG A 291 2.54 21.78 -6.40
N GLY A 292 1.75 22.03 -7.45
CA GLY A 292 1.54 21.08 -8.54
C GLY A 292 0.31 20.19 -8.35
N GLU A 293 -0.41 20.31 -7.24
CA GLU A 293 -1.60 19.53 -6.92
C GLU A 293 -2.86 20.41 -7.00
N LEU A 294 -3.96 19.83 -7.48
CA LEU A 294 -5.26 20.51 -7.51
C LEU A 294 -5.88 20.52 -6.11
N GLN A 295 -6.46 21.65 -5.73
CA GLN A 295 -7.16 21.86 -4.47
C GLN A 295 -8.38 22.73 -4.71
N VAL A 296 -9.51 22.35 -4.13
CA VAL A 296 -10.73 23.17 -4.15
C VAL A 296 -10.81 23.96 -2.84
N GLU A 297 -10.83 25.29 -2.92
CA GLU A 297 -11.11 26.13 -1.75
C GLU A 297 -12.62 26.19 -1.53
N THR A 298 -13.10 25.48 -0.51
CA THR A 298 -14.52 25.32 -0.20
C THR A 298 -15.15 26.64 0.23
N GLU A 299 -16.14 27.10 -0.53
CA GLU A 299 -16.98 28.26 -0.20
C GLU A 299 -18.28 27.83 0.49
N GLU A 300 -18.90 26.77 -0.03
CA GLU A 300 -20.12 26.17 0.51
C GLU A 300 -20.03 24.64 0.45
N LEU A 301 -20.64 23.97 1.44
CA LEU A 301 -20.70 22.52 1.52
C LEU A 301 -22.08 22.12 2.06
N GLU A 302 -22.77 21.28 1.31
CA GLU A 302 -24.04 20.66 1.66
C GLU A 302 -23.85 19.16 1.93
N LEU A 303 -24.44 18.65 3.01
CA LEU A 303 -24.41 17.23 3.35
C LEU A 303 -25.66 16.55 2.78
N PHE A 304 -25.49 15.47 2.03
CA PHE A 304 -26.58 14.65 1.51
C PHE A 304 -26.91 13.48 2.44
N GLU A 305 -28.20 13.24 2.63
CA GLU A 305 -28.75 12.17 3.45
C GLU A 305 -29.84 11.40 2.70
N GLY A 306 -30.17 10.19 3.17
CA GLY A 306 -31.28 9.39 2.61
C GLY A 306 -31.12 9.07 1.12
N GLU A 307 -32.17 9.28 0.33
CA GLU A 307 -32.22 8.94 -1.10
C GLU A 307 -31.18 9.71 -1.93
N GLN A 308 -30.85 10.96 -1.56
CA GLN A 308 -29.83 11.74 -2.27
C GLN A 308 -28.43 11.15 -2.07
N ARG A 309 -28.12 10.74 -0.83
CA ARG A 309 -26.86 10.05 -0.52
C ARG A 309 -26.72 8.77 -1.33
N GLU A 310 -27.77 7.95 -1.36
CA GLU A 310 -27.76 6.66 -2.08
C GLU A 310 -27.61 6.86 -3.59
N ALA A 311 -28.31 7.84 -4.18
CA ALA A 311 -28.19 8.15 -5.60
C ALA A 311 -26.76 8.55 -6.02
N VAL A 312 -26.09 9.36 -5.21
CA VAL A 312 -24.69 9.76 -5.48
C VAL A 312 -23.74 8.58 -5.34
N LEU A 313 -23.90 7.74 -4.31
CA LEU A 313 -23.05 6.54 -4.16
C LEU A 313 -23.22 5.57 -5.33
N ASP A 314 -24.45 5.37 -5.81
CA ASP A 314 -24.74 4.55 -6.99
C ASP A 314 -24.09 5.14 -8.26
N GLU A 315 -24.08 6.46 -8.40
CA GLU A 315 -23.44 7.17 -9.52
C GLU A 315 -21.91 7.03 -9.49
N ILE A 316 -21.31 7.22 -8.31
CA ILE A 316 -19.87 7.00 -8.09
C ILE A 316 -19.50 5.55 -8.46
N GLU A 317 -20.26 4.58 -7.97
CA GLU A 317 -20.04 3.15 -8.21
C GLU A 317 -20.17 2.78 -9.69
N SER A 318 -21.20 3.30 -10.37
CA SER A 318 -21.40 3.10 -11.81
C SER A 318 -20.23 3.67 -12.61
N THR A 319 -19.79 4.89 -12.25
CA THR A 319 -18.68 5.57 -12.92
C THR A 319 -17.37 4.81 -12.73
N LEU A 320 -17.07 4.35 -11.52
CA LEU A 320 -15.90 3.52 -11.24
C LEU A 320 -15.93 2.22 -12.04
N SER A 321 -17.07 1.53 -12.05
CA SER A 321 -17.26 0.27 -12.77
C SER A 321 -17.05 0.42 -14.27
N GLU A 322 -17.62 1.47 -14.88
CA GLU A 322 -17.48 1.77 -16.31
C GLU A 322 -16.03 2.11 -16.70
N ARG A 323 -15.30 2.83 -15.83
CA ARG A 323 -13.90 3.20 -16.08
C ARG A 323 -12.96 2.00 -15.91
N ALA A 324 -13.24 1.14 -14.93
CA ALA A 324 -12.44 -0.02 -14.60
C ALA A 324 -12.58 -1.12 -15.66
N ARG A 325 -13.81 -1.47 -16.04
CA ARG A 325 -14.08 -2.61 -16.94
C ARG A 325 -13.85 -2.21 -18.41
N PRO A 326 -12.91 -2.85 -19.13
CA PRO A 326 -12.66 -2.52 -20.53
C PRO A 326 -13.81 -2.97 -21.45
N ASP A 327 -14.17 -2.14 -22.44
CA ASP A 327 -15.20 -2.45 -23.43
C ASP A 327 -14.85 -3.69 -24.27
N GLU A 328 -13.60 -3.76 -24.74
CA GLU A 328 -13.09 -4.84 -25.59
C GLU A 328 -11.65 -5.18 -25.24
N ILE A 329 -11.29 -6.45 -25.45
CA ILE A 329 -9.93 -6.96 -25.25
C ILE A 329 -9.43 -7.51 -26.58
N GLU A 330 -8.33 -6.94 -27.07
CA GLU A 330 -7.65 -7.42 -28.26
C GLU A 330 -6.77 -8.63 -27.87
N LEU A 331 -7.04 -9.78 -28.49
CA LEU A 331 -6.26 -10.98 -28.26
C LEU A 331 -4.92 -10.91 -29.01
N LEU A 332 -3.84 -11.34 -28.36
CA LEU A 332 -2.52 -11.44 -29.00
C LEU A 332 -2.48 -12.49 -30.11
N VAL A 333 -3.33 -13.52 -30.00
CA VAL A 333 -3.46 -14.63 -30.93
C VAL A 333 -4.95 -14.94 -31.09
N ASP A 334 -5.37 -15.20 -32.33
CA ASP A 334 -6.72 -15.71 -32.61
C ASP A 334 -6.87 -17.13 -32.04
N ASP A 335 -7.44 -17.23 -30.84
CA ASP A 335 -7.68 -18.49 -30.13
C ASP A 335 -9.14 -18.57 -29.66
N GLU A 336 -9.87 -19.60 -30.09
CA GLU A 336 -11.30 -19.76 -29.78
C GLU A 336 -11.55 -20.03 -28.29
N ALA A 337 -10.61 -20.68 -27.59
CA ALA A 337 -10.72 -20.94 -26.17
C ALA A 337 -10.61 -19.64 -25.38
N VAL A 338 -9.60 -18.81 -25.70
CA VAL A 338 -9.42 -17.51 -25.04
C VAL A 338 -10.54 -16.54 -25.40
N ALA A 339 -11.01 -16.55 -26.66
CA ALA A 339 -12.13 -15.73 -27.09
C ALA A 339 -13.45 -16.07 -26.39
N ALA A 340 -13.65 -17.34 -26.00
CA ALA A 340 -14.82 -17.75 -25.24
C ALA A 340 -14.85 -17.15 -23.82
N GLU A 341 -13.68 -16.83 -23.26
CA GLU A 341 -13.53 -16.25 -21.92
C GLU A 341 -13.56 -14.72 -21.91
N SER A 342 -13.95 -14.05 -23.01
CA SER A 342 -13.83 -12.59 -23.13
C SER A 342 -14.51 -11.82 -21.99
N GLU A 343 -15.66 -12.30 -21.50
CA GLU A 343 -16.34 -11.67 -20.35
C GLU A 343 -15.56 -11.87 -19.06
N SER A 344 -15.15 -13.09 -18.73
CA SER A 344 -14.35 -13.37 -17.54
C SER A 344 -13.01 -12.63 -17.53
N ILE A 345 -12.36 -12.49 -18.69
CA ILE A 345 -11.14 -11.67 -18.80
C ILE A 345 -11.47 -10.20 -18.53
N ARG A 346 -12.56 -9.66 -19.07
CA ARG A 346 -12.99 -8.27 -18.78
C ARG A 346 -13.29 -8.07 -17.31
N ASP A 347 -13.90 -9.04 -16.65
CA ASP A 347 -14.23 -8.98 -15.22
C ASP A 347 -12.96 -8.96 -14.38
N VAL A 348 -12.03 -9.89 -14.61
CA VAL A 348 -10.71 -9.92 -13.95
C VAL A 348 -9.93 -8.62 -14.17
N VAL A 349 -9.87 -8.13 -15.41
CA VAL A 349 -9.19 -6.86 -15.71
C VAL A 349 -9.90 -5.68 -15.05
N GLY A 350 -11.23 -5.72 -14.99
CA GLY A 350 -12.07 -4.74 -14.29
C GLY A 350 -11.68 -4.64 -12.82
N GLU A 351 -11.66 -5.76 -12.10
CA GLU A 351 -11.28 -5.79 -10.68
C GLU A 351 -9.87 -5.24 -10.44
N ILE A 352 -8.90 -5.63 -11.27
CA ILE A 352 -7.51 -5.14 -11.17
C ILE A 352 -7.44 -3.63 -11.41
N ARG A 353 -8.11 -3.12 -12.46
CA ARG A 353 -8.12 -1.67 -12.77
C ARG A 353 -8.88 -0.88 -11.72
N ARG A 354 -9.96 -1.44 -11.17
CA ARG A 354 -10.74 -0.87 -10.08
C ARG A 354 -9.88 -0.71 -8.83
N ALA A 355 -9.12 -1.73 -8.44
CA ALA A 355 -8.21 -1.65 -7.30
C ALA A 355 -7.22 -0.47 -7.45
N VAL A 356 -6.65 -0.27 -8.64
CA VAL A 356 -5.77 0.88 -8.90
C VAL A 356 -6.54 2.21 -8.80
N LEU A 357 -7.75 2.31 -9.36
CA LEU A 357 -8.56 3.54 -9.30
C LEU A 357 -8.99 3.90 -7.88
N GLU A 358 -9.16 2.91 -7.01
CA GLU A 358 -9.53 3.06 -5.61
C GLU A 358 -8.32 3.18 -4.68
N ASP A 359 -7.11 3.33 -5.22
CA ASP A 359 -5.87 3.42 -4.45
C ASP A 359 -5.72 2.21 -3.49
N ARG A 360 -6.07 1.01 -3.96
CA ARG A 360 -5.93 -0.27 -3.26
C ARG A 360 -4.70 -1.01 -3.80
N PRO A 361 -3.79 -1.51 -2.94
CA PRO A 361 -2.66 -2.29 -3.38
C PRO A 361 -3.08 -3.57 -4.13
N VAL A 362 -2.34 -3.93 -5.19
CA VAL A 362 -2.55 -5.16 -5.95
C VAL A 362 -1.44 -6.15 -5.60
N ILE A 363 -1.79 -7.22 -4.89
CA ILE A 363 -0.84 -8.26 -4.47
C ILE A 363 -1.01 -9.48 -5.37
N VAL A 364 -0.01 -9.76 -6.19
CA VAL A 364 0.00 -10.89 -7.11
C VAL A 364 0.59 -12.11 -6.43
N ARG A 365 -0.27 -13.05 -6.04
CA ARG A 365 0.10 -14.38 -5.53
C ARG A 365 0.19 -15.35 -6.70
N HIS A 366 1.28 -16.11 -6.81
CA HIS A 366 1.41 -17.07 -7.92
C HIS A 366 2.16 -18.33 -7.52
N SER A 367 1.88 -19.46 -8.17
CA SER A 367 2.70 -20.67 -7.95
C SER A 367 4.15 -20.42 -8.36
N ALA A 368 5.11 -21.02 -7.65
CA ALA A 368 6.53 -20.96 -7.98
C ALA A 368 6.90 -21.83 -9.22
N THR A 369 6.03 -21.85 -10.23
CA THR A 369 6.19 -22.54 -11.51
C THR A 369 6.50 -21.53 -12.62
N THR A 370 6.95 -22.02 -13.78
CA THR A 370 7.20 -21.12 -14.93
C THR A 370 5.95 -20.34 -15.32
N ASP A 371 4.79 -20.99 -15.34
CA ASP A 371 3.53 -20.37 -15.73
C ASP A 371 3.09 -19.32 -14.70
N GLY A 372 3.19 -19.62 -13.40
CA GLY A 372 2.92 -18.66 -12.33
C GLY A 372 3.85 -17.44 -12.37
N TYR A 373 5.16 -17.65 -12.56
CA TYR A 373 6.12 -16.54 -12.70
C TYR A 373 5.84 -15.67 -13.92
N VAL A 374 5.53 -16.27 -15.07
CA VAL A 374 5.25 -15.54 -16.31
C VAL A 374 3.92 -14.77 -16.20
N GLY A 375 2.86 -15.42 -15.73
CA GLY A 375 1.55 -14.79 -15.56
C GLY A 375 1.60 -13.66 -14.52
N GLY A 376 2.25 -13.91 -13.37
CA GLY A 376 2.40 -12.91 -12.33
C GLY A 376 3.20 -11.69 -12.79
N ALA A 377 4.34 -11.91 -13.47
CA ALA A 377 5.14 -10.81 -14.02
C ALA A 377 4.43 -10.05 -15.17
N ALA A 378 3.57 -10.72 -15.93
CA ALA A 378 2.78 -10.09 -16.97
C ALA A 378 1.76 -9.12 -16.38
N ILE A 379 1.03 -9.54 -15.34
CA ILE A 379 0.09 -8.68 -14.60
C ILE A 379 0.85 -7.53 -13.94
N GLU A 380 1.95 -7.82 -13.24
CA GLU A 380 2.78 -6.80 -12.61
C GLU A 380 3.18 -5.69 -13.59
N ARG A 381 3.70 -6.06 -14.77
CA ARG A 381 4.10 -5.10 -15.80
C ARG A 381 2.94 -4.36 -16.45
N ALA A 382 1.74 -4.94 -16.48
CA ALA A 382 0.56 -4.28 -17.02
C ALA A 382 -0.04 -3.26 -16.03
N VAL A 383 0.05 -3.55 -14.73
CA VAL A 383 -0.49 -2.71 -13.66
C VAL A 383 0.46 -1.57 -13.29
N LEU A 384 1.77 -1.79 -13.35
CA LEU A 384 2.79 -0.77 -13.04
C LEU A 384 2.57 0.60 -13.71
N PRO A 385 2.30 0.70 -15.02
CA PRO A 385 1.98 1.98 -15.66
C PRO A 385 0.72 2.63 -15.09
N LEU A 386 -0.32 1.85 -14.79
CA LEU A 386 -1.58 2.38 -14.24
C LEU A 386 -1.36 2.97 -12.84
N VAL A 387 -0.56 2.30 -12.01
CA VAL A 387 -0.16 2.79 -10.68
C VAL A 387 0.65 4.10 -10.82
N ARG A 388 1.61 4.16 -11.75
CA ARG A 388 2.41 5.38 -11.97
C ARG A 388 1.59 6.55 -12.52
N ASP A 389 0.59 6.28 -13.34
CA ASP A 389 -0.31 7.30 -13.88
C ASP A 389 -1.28 7.79 -12.80
N ARG A 390 -1.66 6.92 -11.84
CA ARG A 390 -2.57 7.25 -10.74
C ARG A 390 -1.89 8.00 -9.60
N HIS A 391 -0.64 7.66 -9.29
CA HIS A 391 0.07 8.21 -8.13
C HIS A 391 1.28 9.02 -8.57
N ASP A 392 1.32 10.30 -8.20
CA ASP A 392 2.42 11.21 -8.51
C ASP A 392 3.73 10.88 -7.75
N ARG A 393 3.65 10.07 -6.70
CA ARG A 393 4.81 9.70 -5.88
C ARG A 393 5.63 8.61 -6.57
N ARG A 394 6.94 8.83 -6.67
CA ARG A 394 7.87 7.90 -7.32
C ARG A 394 8.00 6.54 -6.62
N ASP A 395 7.59 6.42 -5.37
CA ASP A 395 7.60 5.17 -4.61
C ASP A 395 6.28 4.41 -4.63
N ALA A 396 5.23 4.94 -5.28
CA ALA A 396 3.95 4.26 -5.37
C ALA A 396 4.06 2.83 -5.93
N GLU A 397 5.02 2.59 -6.83
CA GLU A 397 5.28 1.25 -7.38
C GLU A 397 5.74 0.21 -6.35
N TYR A 398 6.29 0.63 -5.20
CA TYR A 398 6.71 -0.28 -4.13
C TYR A 398 5.59 -0.57 -3.12
N HIS A 399 4.55 0.27 -3.09
CA HIS A 399 3.45 0.18 -2.12
C HIS A 399 2.19 -0.41 -2.75
N TYR A 400 1.87 -0.04 -3.99
CA TYR A 400 0.60 -0.39 -4.63
C TYR A 400 0.65 -1.62 -5.53
N ILE A 401 1.84 -2.19 -5.75
CA ILE A 401 1.96 -3.47 -6.44
C ILE A 401 3.09 -4.30 -5.85
N ASP A 402 2.77 -5.55 -5.56
CA ASP A 402 3.74 -6.51 -5.02
C ASP A 402 3.46 -7.89 -5.60
N ARG A 403 4.52 -8.67 -5.81
CA ARG A 403 4.42 -10.03 -6.36
C ARG A 403 5.07 -11.03 -5.42
N ARG A 404 4.26 -11.96 -4.92
CA ARG A 404 4.64 -12.90 -3.86
C ARG A 404 4.45 -14.35 -4.36
N PRO A 405 5.54 -15.09 -4.61
CA PRO A 405 5.41 -16.50 -4.97
C PRO A 405 4.89 -17.34 -3.80
N LEU A 406 4.20 -18.43 -4.13
CA LEU A 406 3.72 -19.46 -3.21
C LEU A 406 4.40 -20.80 -3.50
N GLU A 407 4.66 -21.57 -2.44
CA GLU A 407 5.13 -22.93 -2.57
C GLU A 407 3.95 -23.87 -2.87
N GLY A 408 3.90 -24.40 -4.09
CA GLY A 408 2.82 -25.28 -4.54
C GLY A 408 1.71 -24.57 -5.30
N ASP A 409 0.56 -25.23 -5.38
CA ASP A 409 -0.64 -24.87 -6.14
C ASP A 409 -1.85 -24.51 -5.25
N VAL A 410 -1.71 -24.66 -3.93
CA VAL A 410 -2.74 -24.37 -2.93
C VAL A 410 -2.40 -23.12 -2.14
N TYR A 411 -3.39 -22.24 -1.95
CA TYR A 411 -3.30 -21.13 -1.03
C TYR A 411 -3.84 -21.53 0.35
N GLY A 412 -2.94 -21.86 1.26
CA GLY A 412 -3.29 -22.39 2.58
C GLY A 412 -3.57 -21.32 3.63
N LEU A 413 -4.03 -21.77 4.81
CA LEU A 413 -4.23 -20.90 5.97
C LEU A 413 -2.95 -20.21 6.46
N ASP A 414 -1.78 -20.83 6.30
CA ASP A 414 -0.51 -20.24 6.70
C ASP A 414 -0.15 -19.03 5.82
N ASP A 415 -0.34 -19.15 4.50
CA ASP A 415 -0.17 -18.05 3.55
C ASP A 415 -1.18 -16.94 3.79
N ALA A 416 -2.45 -17.31 3.98
CA ALA A 416 -3.52 -16.37 4.29
C ALA A 416 -3.30 -15.61 5.59
N THR A 417 -2.84 -16.30 6.64
CA THR A 417 -2.50 -15.65 7.91
C THR A 417 -1.36 -14.65 7.74
N THR A 418 -0.38 -14.98 6.89
CA THR A 418 0.74 -14.09 6.58
C THR A 418 0.27 -12.83 5.83
N ASP A 419 -0.56 -12.99 4.80
CA ASP A 419 -1.12 -11.85 4.06
C ASP A 419 -2.02 -10.98 4.91
N VAL A 420 -2.90 -11.58 5.72
CA VAL A 420 -3.78 -10.86 6.64
C VAL A 420 -2.95 -10.05 7.64
N THR A 421 -1.93 -10.66 8.23
CA THR A 421 -1.05 -9.97 9.20
C THR A 421 -0.37 -8.78 8.54
N ARG A 422 0.11 -8.95 7.31
CA ARG A 422 0.81 -7.88 6.58
C ARG A 422 -0.14 -6.76 6.18
N MET A 423 -1.26 -7.07 5.51
CA MET A 423 -2.22 -6.05 5.06
C MET A 423 -2.84 -5.24 6.20
N LEU A 424 -3.09 -5.87 7.35
CA LEU A 424 -3.58 -5.16 8.54
C LEU A 424 -2.47 -4.29 9.16
N GLY A 425 -1.22 -4.76 9.14
CA GLY A 425 -0.07 -3.98 9.57
C GLY A 425 0.17 -2.76 8.67
N ASP A 426 0.05 -2.93 7.35
CA ASP A 426 0.20 -1.86 6.37
C ASP A 426 -0.92 -0.82 6.53
N ARG A 427 -2.18 -1.28 6.72
CA ARG A 427 -3.31 -0.39 7.05
C ARG A 427 -3.09 0.39 8.35
N GLU A 428 -2.59 -0.24 9.40
CA GLU A 428 -2.38 0.43 10.70
C GLU A 428 -1.21 1.43 10.66
N ARG A 429 -0.15 1.14 9.91
CA ARG A 429 1.10 1.94 9.90
C ARG A 429 1.14 3.01 8.81
N HIS A 430 0.48 2.74 7.69
CA HIS A 430 0.60 3.52 6.46
C HIS A 430 -0.77 4.00 5.94
N ASP A 431 -1.86 3.74 6.67
CA ASP A 431 -3.23 4.07 6.27
C ASP A 431 -3.57 3.51 4.87
N GLU A 432 -2.97 2.36 4.51
CA GLU A 432 -3.22 1.70 3.24
C GLU A 432 -4.60 1.01 3.23
N ASN A 433 -5.27 1.09 2.08
CA ASN A 433 -6.49 0.31 1.86
C ASN A 433 -6.16 -1.18 1.85
N LEU A 434 -7.14 -2.01 2.23
CA LEU A 434 -6.99 -3.46 2.10
C LEU A 434 -6.76 -3.82 0.63
N PRO A 435 -5.87 -4.79 0.33
CA PRO A 435 -5.44 -5.07 -1.04
C PRO A 435 -6.47 -5.87 -1.84
N LEU A 436 -6.30 -5.85 -3.15
CA LEU A 436 -6.79 -6.90 -4.04
C LEU A 436 -5.71 -7.99 -4.14
N LEU A 437 -6.05 -9.24 -3.82
CA LEU A 437 -5.15 -10.38 -4.02
C LEU A 437 -5.46 -11.08 -5.35
N VAL A 438 -4.48 -11.11 -6.26
CA VAL A 438 -4.59 -11.73 -7.58
C VAL A 438 -3.83 -13.04 -7.58
N PHE A 439 -4.54 -14.16 -7.62
CA PHE A 439 -3.98 -15.51 -7.63
C PHE A 439 -3.77 -16.00 -9.06
N VAL A 440 -2.54 -16.39 -9.40
CA VAL A 440 -2.14 -16.78 -10.76
C VAL A 440 -1.53 -18.18 -10.76
N ALA A 441 -2.17 -19.11 -11.49
CA ALA A 441 -1.79 -20.52 -11.54
C ALA A 441 -1.69 -21.16 -10.14
N VAL A 442 -2.58 -20.75 -9.24
CA VAL A 442 -2.67 -21.16 -7.83
C VAL A 442 -4.07 -20.80 -7.33
N GLY A 443 -4.58 -21.52 -6.33
CA GLY A 443 -5.81 -21.14 -5.64
C GLY A 443 -7.11 -21.62 -6.30
N GLY A 444 -7.03 -22.25 -7.47
CA GLY A 444 -8.21 -22.67 -8.24
C GLY A 444 -9.00 -23.85 -7.65
N THR A 445 -8.48 -24.56 -6.65
CA THR A 445 -9.09 -25.77 -6.08
C THR A 445 -9.71 -25.54 -4.70
N GLU A 446 -10.68 -26.37 -4.31
CA GLU A 446 -11.35 -26.35 -3.00
C GLU A 446 -10.38 -26.44 -1.81
N GLU A 447 -9.15 -26.94 -2.02
CA GLU A 447 -8.10 -26.98 -1.00
C GLU A 447 -7.66 -25.58 -0.55
N SER A 448 -7.89 -24.55 -1.38
CA SER A 448 -7.58 -23.16 -1.07
C SER A 448 -8.74 -22.41 -0.39
N LEU A 449 -9.91 -23.05 -0.25
CA LEU A 449 -11.12 -22.40 0.25
C LEU A 449 -10.95 -21.86 1.67
N ASP A 450 -10.30 -22.59 2.57
CA ASP A 450 -10.08 -22.13 3.96
C ASP A 450 -9.23 -20.84 4.00
N GLY A 451 -8.24 -20.71 3.12
CA GLY A 451 -7.41 -19.50 3.00
C GLY A 451 -8.22 -18.31 2.47
N PHE A 452 -9.09 -18.56 1.51
CA PHE A 452 -10.06 -17.59 1.00
C PHE A 452 -11.10 -17.21 2.05
N GLU A 453 -11.70 -18.14 2.79
CA GLU A 453 -12.63 -17.78 3.88
C GLU A 453 -11.99 -16.87 4.92
N LEU A 454 -10.70 -17.07 5.25
CA LEU A 454 -10.00 -16.18 6.17
C LEU A 454 -9.87 -14.75 5.63
N LEU A 455 -9.54 -14.57 4.35
CA LEU A 455 -9.48 -13.25 3.72
C LEU A 455 -10.87 -12.55 3.74
N ASP A 456 -11.97 -13.31 3.78
CA ASP A 456 -13.34 -12.82 3.57
C ASP A 456 -13.85 -12.14 4.83
N VAL A 457 -13.45 -12.69 5.98
CA VAL A 457 -13.66 -12.11 7.31
C VAL A 457 -13.15 -10.67 7.41
N TYR A 458 -12.17 -10.29 6.58
CA TYR A 458 -11.58 -8.97 6.55
C TYR A 458 -11.97 -8.16 5.31
N ASP A 459 -12.91 -8.63 4.49
CA ASP A 459 -13.33 -7.98 3.24
C ASP A 459 -12.16 -7.75 2.24
N ALA A 460 -11.16 -8.65 2.25
CA ALA A 460 -10.07 -8.61 1.29
C ALA A 460 -10.51 -9.26 -0.03
N GLN A 461 -10.57 -8.44 -1.08
CA GLN A 461 -10.95 -8.86 -2.43
C GLN A 461 -9.93 -9.83 -3.04
N ARG A 462 -10.41 -10.74 -3.88
CA ARG A 462 -9.59 -11.71 -4.60
C ARG A 462 -10.07 -11.95 -6.02
N VAL A 463 -9.07 -12.18 -6.86
CA VAL A 463 -9.27 -12.67 -8.22
C VAL A 463 -8.43 -13.91 -8.43
N VAL A 464 -8.98 -14.90 -9.13
CA VAL A 464 -8.26 -16.14 -9.48
C VAL A 464 -8.14 -16.28 -10.99
N VAL A 465 -6.92 -16.48 -11.47
CA VAL A 465 -6.57 -16.79 -12.85
C VAL A 465 -5.83 -18.12 -12.86
N ASP A 466 -6.50 -19.19 -13.26
CA ASP A 466 -5.94 -20.53 -13.22
C ASP A 466 -6.44 -21.39 -14.39
N THR A 467 -5.84 -22.56 -14.58
CA THR A 467 -6.29 -23.56 -15.56
C THR A 467 -7.55 -24.28 -15.13
N VAL A 468 -7.84 -24.28 -13.83
CA VAL A 468 -9.04 -24.85 -13.21
C VAL A 468 -9.53 -23.91 -12.13
N VAL A 469 -10.81 -23.57 -12.13
CA VAL A 469 -11.47 -22.94 -10.99
C VAL A 469 -12.67 -23.79 -10.61
N GLU A 470 -12.64 -24.38 -9.41
CA GLU A 470 -13.74 -25.19 -8.91
C GLU A 470 -14.93 -24.32 -8.50
N PRO A 471 -16.19 -24.81 -8.59
CA PRO A 471 -17.37 -24.00 -8.33
C PRO A 471 -17.42 -23.36 -6.95
N ALA A 472 -16.86 -24.00 -5.92
CA ALA A 472 -16.77 -23.42 -4.58
C ALA A 472 -15.84 -22.20 -4.55
N ILE A 473 -14.73 -22.26 -5.30
CA ILE A 473 -13.79 -21.14 -5.43
C ILE A 473 -14.42 -20.01 -6.24
N ALA A 474 -15.06 -20.31 -7.37
CA ALA A 474 -15.76 -19.30 -8.17
C ALA A 474 -16.84 -18.53 -7.38
N GLY A 475 -17.43 -19.15 -6.36
CA GLY A 475 -18.40 -18.50 -5.46
C GLY A 475 -17.77 -17.76 -4.26
N ALA A 476 -16.46 -17.87 -4.06
CA ALA A 476 -15.73 -17.30 -2.93
C ALA A 476 -14.77 -16.18 -3.34
N VAL A 477 -14.72 -15.78 -4.61
CA VAL A 477 -13.83 -14.75 -5.14
C VAL A 477 -14.62 -13.74 -5.97
N ASP A 478 -14.10 -12.53 -6.13
CA ASP A 478 -14.78 -11.43 -6.82
C ASP A 478 -14.84 -11.65 -8.35
N ALA A 479 -13.76 -12.20 -8.92
CA ALA A 479 -13.76 -12.68 -10.28
C ALA A 479 -12.84 -13.90 -10.45
N ALA A 480 -13.19 -14.75 -11.42
CA ALA A 480 -12.41 -15.93 -11.76
C ALA A 480 -12.28 -16.10 -13.27
N LEU A 481 -11.10 -16.54 -13.68
CA LEU A 481 -10.78 -16.89 -15.05
C LEU A 481 -10.19 -18.29 -15.10
N ALA A 482 -10.90 -19.20 -15.75
CA ALA A 482 -10.40 -20.50 -16.16
C ALA A 482 -11.04 -20.90 -17.48
N PRO A 483 -10.31 -21.62 -18.37
CA PRO A 483 -10.88 -22.09 -19.62
C PRO A 483 -12.06 -23.04 -19.36
N HIS A 484 -13.19 -22.79 -20.02
CA HIS A 484 -14.33 -23.70 -19.96
C HIS A 484 -13.95 -25.10 -20.48
N ALA A 485 -14.47 -26.17 -19.89
CA ALA A 485 -14.10 -27.55 -20.19
C ALA A 485 -14.28 -27.98 -21.67
N ASP A 486 -15.12 -27.29 -22.45
CA ASP A 486 -15.30 -27.52 -23.90
C ASP A 486 -14.17 -26.90 -24.75
N ALA A 487 -13.30 -26.07 -24.15
CA ALA A 487 -12.19 -25.38 -24.79
C ALA A 487 -10.86 -26.17 -24.74
N THR A 488 -10.92 -27.47 -24.43
CA THR A 488 -9.77 -28.36 -24.15
C THR A 488 -8.94 -28.78 -25.37
N ALA A 489 -8.98 -28.03 -26.47
CA ALA A 489 -8.10 -28.24 -27.61
C ALA A 489 -7.15 -27.05 -27.80
N VAL A 490 -6.36 -26.73 -26.78
CA VAL A 490 -5.14 -25.94 -26.98
C VAL A 490 -4.11 -26.87 -27.62
N ASP A 491 -3.89 -26.73 -28.94
CA ASP A 491 -2.80 -27.41 -29.64
C ASP A 491 -1.46 -26.88 -29.13
N ILE A 492 -0.92 -27.51 -28.09
CA ILE A 492 0.41 -27.19 -27.58
C ILE A 492 1.45 -27.65 -28.62
N ALA A 493 2.26 -26.71 -29.09
CA ALA A 493 3.23 -26.90 -30.19
C ALA A 493 4.35 -27.92 -29.92
N ASP A 494 4.46 -28.49 -28.72
CA ASP A 494 5.25 -29.69 -28.46
C ASP A 494 4.53 -30.54 -27.41
N GLY A 495 3.93 -31.63 -27.88
CA GLY A 495 3.18 -32.54 -27.04
C GLY A 495 4.06 -33.11 -25.93
N THR A 496 3.87 -32.66 -24.69
CA THR A 496 3.44 -33.46 -23.54
C THR A 496 3.21 -32.51 -22.35
N THR A 497 1.97 -32.16 -22.05
CA THR A 497 1.54 -31.90 -20.67
C THR A 497 0.25 -32.66 -20.43
N ARG A 498 0.30 -33.56 -19.45
CA ARG A 498 -0.89 -34.09 -18.78
C ARG A 498 -1.23 -33.06 -17.71
N GLY A 499 -2.47 -32.59 -17.63
CA GLY A 499 -2.95 -32.02 -16.38
C GLY A 499 -3.00 -33.09 -15.28
N PRO A 500 -3.26 -32.72 -14.02
CA PRO A 500 -3.16 -31.38 -13.43
C PRO A 500 -1.72 -31.15 -12.92
N THR A 501 -1.32 -29.89 -12.83
CA THR A 501 -0.17 -29.44 -12.04
C THR A 501 -0.61 -28.30 -11.18
#